data_AF-A0A359KIW5-F1
#
_entry.id   AF-A0A359KIW5-F1
#
_cell.length_a   1.000
_cell.length_b   1.000
_cell.length_c   1.000
_cell.angle_alpha   90.00
_cell.angle_beta   90.00
_cell.angle_gamma   90.00
#
_symmetry.space_group_name_H-M   'P 1'
#
loop_
_entity.id
_entity.type
_entity.pdbx_description
1 polymer ?
#
loop_
_entity_poly.entity_id
_entity_poly.type
_entity_poly.pdbx_seq_one_letter_code
_entity_poly.pdbx_strand_id
1 'polypeptide(L)'
;MSEIGQANALTPFNAPRDPVAARELFVRMRFSDTNGRPACPKCSCDAVYTFKTRDLYKCKRCTHQFSPTSGTFWAYRKLPYDKIIFMIARFCEEADGLSATSMADCMGVHYKTVFTWFHKFRDAISKFAQSRILTGEVEIDGGEFGGFIRPKNLKKEREDHRKFPYRAADRTMHAVVCKSRDGPILTWVAKHESHPRTQIEKVLANDAVLFTDKAASWNRFRGKWKLFQVNHSVSYATPEACTNGAESLIRTIRSAENNYRHITQNYFDFYTAEAGWRVEFGRAKGKKKQRAGSLMSAMSRPGRSELAGYFQGRKRLCSYVTKEGDIAGWRPPTREERDNARLANGKQVHSGPLRSSRNSKNWQDGFNFIDAATFIETPATVPDRPGVYVVLLKDTERMLSQIGFIESPGHPLWTHGGCQHVYTGETYGLRTRLTEHMTGSSEGASLRQSLLALHFARAWGSADFVVTDDRGRTEDSLSEWLKREIVIGYKQSAYVRDYEADILSWTASPLNIARRVATPSATALKALRERLRNEVIARWEPLPTRSLKRVRH
;
A
#
# COMPACT_ATOMS: atom_id res chain seq x y z
N MET A 1 4.49 -25.53 38.67
CA MET A 1 4.46 -25.72 37.20
C MET A 1 3.86 -27.10 36.95
N SER A 2 2.54 -27.20 36.89
CA SER A 2 1.81 -28.44 36.64
C SER A 2 2.02 -28.90 35.19
N GLU A 3 1.72 -30.17 34.90
CA GLU A 3 1.96 -30.98 33.68
C GLU A 3 1.50 -30.40 32.31
N ILE A 4 1.19 -29.11 32.23
CA ILE A 4 0.97 -28.35 30.99
C ILE A 4 2.31 -27.98 30.31
N GLY A 5 3.44 -28.36 30.91
CA GLY A 5 4.78 -28.28 30.33
C GLY A 5 4.99 -29.08 29.03
N GLN A 6 4.00 -29.87 28.60
CA GLN A 6 4.01 -30.62 27.33
C GLN A 6 2.79 -30.32 26.44
N ALA A 7 2.26 -29.10 26.44
CA ALA A 7 1.57 -28.66 25.23
C ALA A 7 2.61 -28.66 24.09
N ASN A 8 2.59 -29.68 23.23
CA ASN A 8 3.24 -29.61 21.92
C ASN A 8 2.96 -28.23 21.34
N ALA A 9 4.01 -27.51 20.93
CA ALA A 9 3.89 -26.14 20.45
C ALA A 9 2.70 -26.04 19.50
N LEU A 10 1.69 -25.23 19.83
CA LEU A 10 0.55 -25.07 18.94
C LEU A 10 1.07 -24.47 17.63
N THR A 11 1.02 -25.26 16.57
CA THR A 11 1.42 -24.92 15.22
C THR A 11 0.21 -25.03 14.30
N PRO A 12 0.24 -24.42 13.11
CA PRO A 12 -0.85 -24.56 12.15
C PRO A 12 -1.07 -26.01 11.70
N PHE A 13 -0.04 -26.86 11.82
CA PHE A 13 -0.08 -28.27 11.43
C PHE A 13 -0.77 -29.16 12.46
N ASN A 14 -0.62 -28.85 13.77
CA ASN A 14 -1.26 -29.63 14.84
C ASN A 14 -2.50 -28.94 15.43
N ALA A 15 -2.90 -27.78 14.90
CA ALA A 15 -4.14 -27.12 15.25
C ALA A 15 -5.35 -27.96 14.78
N PRO A 16 -6.25 -28.38 15.67
CA PRO A 16 -7.42 -29.18 15.30
C PRO A 16 -8.32 -28.40 14.35
N ARG A 17 -8.72 -29.07 13.26
CA ARG A 17 -9.67 -28.54 12.26
C ARG A 17 -11.11 -28.90 12.56
N ASP A 18 -11.32 -29.97 13.34
CA ASP A 18 -12.63 -30.36 13.83
C ASP A 18 -13.12 -29.38 14.92
N PRO A 19 -14.34 -28.83 14.82
CA PRO A 19 -14.87 -27.87 15.79
C PRO A 19 -14.95 -28.39 17.23
N VAL A 20 -15.21 -29.69 17.43
CA VAL A 20 -15.33 -30.29 18.77
C VAL A 20 -13.95 -30.40 19.41
N ALA A 21 -12.98 -30.99 18.70
CA ALA A 21 -11.60 -31.08 19.16
C ALA A 21 -10.98 -29.69 19.42
N ALA A 22 -11.29 -28.70 18.56
CA ALA A 22 -10.83 -27.33 18.75
C ALA A 22 -11.44 -26.66 19.99
N ARG A 23 -12.72 -26.90 20.27
CA ARG A 23 -13.37 -26.42 21.48
C ARG A 23 -12.76 -27.05 22.73
N GLU A 24 -12.53 -28.36 22.75
CA GLU A 24 -11.90 -29.05 23.87
C GLU A 24 -10.49 -28.55 24.13
N LEU A 25 -9.71 -28.36 23.07
CA LEU A 25 -8.38 -27.77 23.16
C LEU A 25 -8.43 -26.33 23.70
N PHE A 26 -9.39 -25.52 23.23
CA PHE A 26 -9.61 -24.17 23.73
C PHE A 26 -9.95 -24.17 25.23
N VAL A 27 -10.87 -25.03 25.67
CA VAL A 27 -11.28 -25.16 27.09
C VAL A 27 -10.09 -25.57 27.96
N ARG A 28 -9.30 -26.56 27.52
CA ARG A 28 -8.08 -26.99 28.23
C ARG A 28 -7.08 -25.85 28.40
N MET A 29 -6.82 -25.08 27.33
CA MET A 29 -5.92 -23.94 27.40
C MET A 29 -6.48 -22.77 28.23
N ARG A 30 -7.80 -22.53 28.20
CA ARG A 30 -8.47 -21.47 28.98
C ARG A 30 -8.45 -21.75 30.48
N PHE A 31 -8.63 -23.01 30.86
CA PHE A 31 -8.76 -23.47 32.24
C PHE A 31 -7.54 -24.32 32.64
N SER A 32 -6.35 -23.91 32.21
CA SER A 32 -5.09 -24.59 32.53
C SER A 32 -4.91 -24.76 34.04
N ASP A 33 -5.25 -23.74 34.81
CA ASP A 33 -5.01 -23.70 36.25
C ASP A 33 -5.85 -24.72 37.02
N THR A 34 -6.99 -25.14 36.47
CA THR A 34 -7.92 -26.14 37.03
C THR A 34 -7.84 -27.48 36.28
N ASN A 35 -6.74 -27.72 35.56
CA ASN A 35 -6.51 -28.91 34.74
C ASN A 35 -7.62 -29.17 33.71
N GLY A 36 -8.09 -28.10 33.06
CA GLY A 36 -9.15 -28.14 32.05
C GLY A 36 -10.58 -28.13 32.60
N ARG A 37 -10.77 -28.09 33.92
CA ARG A 37 -12.12 -28.03 34.53
C ARG A 37 -12.68 -26.60 34.46
N PRO A 38 -13.84 -26.35 33.85
CA PRO A 38 -14.35 -24.99 33.72
C PRO A 38 -14.64 -24.34 35.07
N ALA A 39 -14.10 -23.14 35.28
CA ALA A 39 -14.34 -22.34 36.49
C ALA A 39 -15.25 -21.15 36.19
N CYS A 40 -16.18 -20.87 37.10
CA CYS A 40 -17.13 -19.76 36.95
C CYS A 40 -16.40 -18.41 36.98
N PRO A 41 -16.61 -17.53 35.97
CA PRO A 41 -15.94 -16.23 35.92
C PRO A 41 -16.40 -15.24 37.01
N LYS A 42 -17.55 -15.49 37.67
CA LYS A 42 -18.12 -14.60 38.69
C LYS A 42 -17.64 -14.91 40.11
N CYS A 43 -17.47 -16.19 40.44
CA CYS A 43 -17.16 -16.62 41.81
C CYS A 43 -16.02 -17.65 41.91
N SER A 44 -15.33 -17.91 40.80
CA SER A 44 -14.19 -18.84 40.69
C SER A 44 -14.46 -20.28 41.10
N CYS A 45 -15.72 -20.67 41.26
CA CYS A 45 -16.12 -22.04 41.59
C CYS A 45 -15.91 -22.98 40.39
N ASP A 46 -15.22 -24.10 40.61
CA ASP A 46 -14.92 -25.15 39.64
C ASP A 46 -16.02 -26.24 39.55
N ALA A 47 -16.95 -26.25 40.50
CA ALA A 47 -18.13 -27.10 40.46
C ALA A 47 -19.17 -26.52 39.49
N VAL A 48 -19.26 -27.11 38.29
CA VAL A 48 -20.12 -26.65 37.20
C VAL A 48 -20.96 -27.78 36.59
N TYR A 49 -22.16 -27.45 36.13
CA TYR A 49 -22.96 -28.32 35.25
C TYR A 49 -22.70 -27.95 33.79
N THR A 50 -22.65 -28.94 32.91
CA THR A 50 -22.56 -28.74 31.45
C THR A 50 -23.89 -29.08 30.82
N PHE A 51 -24.42 -28.21 29.98
CA PHE A 51 -25.64 -28.50 29.22
C PHE A 51 -25.34 -29.46 28.07
N LYS A 52 -26.22 -30.45 27.84
CA LYS A 52 -26.06 -31.42 26.73
C LYS A 52 -26.39 -30.81 25.37
N THR A 53 -27.38 -29.93 25.31
CA THR A 53 -27.92 -29.36 24.07
C THR A 53 -27.36 -27.97 23.73
N ARG A 54 -26.57 -27.37 24.62
CA ARG A 54 -26.00 -26.03 24.47
C ARG A 54 -24.57 -26.00 24.97
N ASP A 55 -23.73 -25.23 24.30
CA ASP A 55 -22.31 -25.01 24.66
C ASP A 55 -22.12 -24.08 25.87
N LEU A 56 -22.85 -24.34 26.94
CA LEU A 56 -22.89 -23.52 28.14
C LEU A 56 -22.60 -24.36 29.39
N TYR A 57 -22.10 -23.67 30.40
CA TYR A 57 -21.89 -24.14 31.76
C TYR A 57 -22.82 -23.38 32.71
N LYS A 58 -23.26 -24.04 33.79
CA LYS A 58 -23.98 -23.41 34.90
C LYS A 58 -23.21 -23.63 36.19
N CYS A 59 -22.85 -22.55 36.88
CA CYS A 59 -22.16 -22.63 38.16
C CYS A 59 -23.08 -23.21 39.25
N LYS A 60 -22.58 -24.16 40.06
CA LYS A 60 -23.34 -24.73 41.18
C LYS A 60 -23.56 -23.73 42.32
N ARG A 61 -22.59 -22.83 42.56
CA ARG A 61 -22.63 -21.87 43.67
C ARG A 61 -23.52 -20.65 43.39
N CYS A 62 -23.30 -19.98 42.26
CA CYS A 62 -23.95 -18.69 41.97
C CYS A 62 -25.00 -18.76 40.84
N THR A 63 -25.33 -19.97 40.38
CA THR A 63 -26.30 -20.29 39.29
C THR A 63 -26.07 -19.59 37.95
N HIS A 64 -25.00 -18.81 37.82
CA HIS A 64 -24.63 -18.07 36.63
C HIS A 64 -24.32 -19.01 35.46
N GLN A 65 -24.90 -18.71 34.30
CA GLN A 65 -24.64 -19.41 33.05
C GLN A 65 -23.51 -18.72 32.28
N PHE A 66 -22.54 -19.48 31.81
CA PHE A 66 -21.38 -18.94 31.12
C PHE A 66 -20.85 -19.90 30.04
N SER A 67 -20.06 -19.38 29.11
CA SER A 67 -19.36 -20.15 28.07
C SER A 67 -17.85 -20.14 28.35
N PRO A 68 -17.04 -20.96 27.65
CA PRO A 68 -15.57 -20.88 27.75
C PRO A 68 -15.00 -19.47 27.49
N THR A 69 -15.74 -18.63 26.78
CA THR A 69 -15.31 -17.27 26.38
C THR A 69 -15.86 -16.15 27.27
N SER A 70 -16.77 -16.47 28.18
CA SER A 70 -17.46 -15.47 29.02
C SER A 70 -16.49 -14.75 29.95
N GLY A 71 -16.63 -13.43 30.06
CA GLY A 71 -15.80 -12.59 30.94
C GLY A 71 -14.35 -12.39 30.48
N THR A 72 -14.05 -12.70 29.21
CA THR A 72 -12.69 -12.63 28.65
C THR A 72 -12.65 -11.88 27.32
N PHE A 73 -11.46 -11.71 26.74
CA PHE A 73 -11.28 -11.07 25.43
C PHE A 73 -11.88 -11.90 24.28
N TRP A 74 -12.13 -13.18 24.54
CA TRP A 74 -12.81 -14.11 23.65
C TRP A 74 -14.32 -13.88 23.55
N ALA A 75 -14.91 -13.11 24.47
CA ALA A 75 -16.35 -12.89 24.53
C ALA A 75 -16.91 -12.34 23.21
N TYR A 76 -18.18 -12.68 22.95
CA TYR A 76 -18.91 -12.33 21.72
C TYR A 76 -18.22 -12.81 20.43
N ARG A 77 -17.49 -13.94 20.50
CA ARG A 77 -16.98 -14.58 19.29
C ARG A 77 -18.14 -15.03 18.39
N LYS A 78 -18.10 -14.63 17.13
CA LYS A 78 -18.90 -15.24 16.05
C LYS A 78 -18.09 -16.29 15.28
N LEU A 79 -16.77 -16.28 15.44
CA LEU A 79 -15.86 -17.18 14.77
C LEU A 79 -15.87 -18.56 15.46
N PRO A 80 -15.92 -19.67 14.72
CA PRO A 80 -15.74 -21.03 15.25
C PRO A 80 -14.40 -21.23 15.97
N TYR A 81 -14.32 -22.20 16.89
CA TYR A 81 -13.12 -22.43 17.71
C TYR A 81 -11.91 -22.90 16.88
N ASP A 82 -12.12 -23.75 15.88
CA ASP A 82 -11.10 -24.23 14.93
C ASP A 82 -10.41 -23.05 14.24
N LYS A 83 -11.20 -22.11 13.71
CA LYS A 83 -10.69 -20.87 13.10
C LYS A 83 -9.94 -19.99 14.10
N ILE A 84 -10.39 -19.88 15.35
CA ILE A 84 -9.69 -19.11 16.38
C ILE A 84 -8.35 -19.75 16.73
N ILE A 85 -8.32 -21.05 16.99
CA ILE A 85 -7.11 -21.80 17.34
C ILE A 85 -6.10 -21.75 16.20
N PHE A 86 -6.54 -21.93 14.95
CA PHE A 86 -5.68 -21.79 13.78
C PHE A 86 -5.11 -20.38 13.66
N MET A 87 -5.91 -19.35 13.94
CA MET A 87 -5.44 -17.95 13.93
C MET A 87 -4.39 -17.67 15.00
N ILE A 88 -4.54 -18.23 16.20
CA ILE A 88 -3.53 -18.14 17.27
C ILE A 88 -2.25 -18.82 16.83
N ALA A 89 -2.34 -20.03 16.28
CA ALA A 89 -1.19 -20.80 15.82
C ALA A 89 -0.36 -20.03 14.79
N ARG A 90 -1.02 -19.51 13.74
CA ARG A 90 -0.39 -18.69 12.70
C ARG A 90 0.18 -17.38 13.26
N PHE A 91 -0.58 -16.68 14.10
CA PHE A 91 -0.12 -15.41 14.69
C PHE A 91 1.14 -15.58 15.55
N CYS A 92 1.24 -16.70 16.29
CA CYS A 92 2.36 -16.99 17.18
C CYS A 92 3.60 -17.52 16.44
N GLU A 93 3.41 -18.23 15.33
CA GLU A 93 4.49 -18.83 14.53
C GLU A 93 5.35 -17.79 13.82
N GLU A 94 4.72 -16.74 13.29
CA GLU A 94 5.41 -15.68 12.56
C GLU A 94 6.37 -14.88 13.45
N ALA A 95 7.58 -14.58 12.95
CA ALA A 95 8.59 -13.87 13.72
C ALA A 95 8.37 -12.36 13.72
N ASP A 96 8.05 -11.78 12.56
CA ASP A 96 7.94 -10.33 12.35
C ASP A 96 6.49 -9.84 12.17
N GLY A 97 5.52 -10.73 12.38
CA GLY A 97 4.10 -10.43 12.28
C GLY A 97 3.44 -10.95 11.00
N LEU A 98 2.12 -11.16 11.07
CA LEU A 98 1.30 -11.69 9.97
C LEU A 98 0.33 -10.62 9.43
N SER A 99 0.27 -10.43 8.11
CA SER A 99 -0.71 -9.56 7.46
C SER A 99 -2.14 -10.09 7.65
N ALA A 100 -3.06 -9.19 8.02
CA ALA A 100 -4.47 -9.54 8.18
C ALA A 100 -5.13 -9.96 6.85
N THR A 101 -4.64 -9.46 5.71
CA THR A 101 -5.09 -9.88 4.37
C THR A 101 -4.68 -11.33 4.10
N SER A 102 -3.39 -11.66 4.29
CA SER A 102 -2.89 -13.02 4.06
C SER A 102 -3.59 -14.05 4.94
N MET A 103 -3.89 -13.71 6.19
CA MET A 103 -4.64 -14.59 7.07
C MET A 103 -6.12 -14.70 6.68
N ALA A 104 -6.73 -13.61 6.20
CA ALA A 104 -8.11 -13.60 5.71
C ALA A 104 -8.28 -14.52 4.50
N ASP A 105 -7.36 -14.44 3.54
CA ASP A 105 -7.32 -15.31 2.35
C ASP A 105 -7.10 -16.77 2.76
N CYS A 106 -6.14 -17.03 3.66
CA CYS A 106 -5.86 -18.37 4.17
C CYS A 106 -7.05 -19.04 4.86
N MET A 107 -7.89 -18.27 5.57
CA MET A 107 -9.05 -18.80 6.31
C MET A 107 -10.37 -18.74 5.56
N GLY A 108 -10.40 -18.10 4.39
CA GLY A 108 -11.63 -17.78 3.65
C GLY A 108 -12.61 -16.95 4.49
N VAL A 109 -12.13 -15.88 5.15
CA VAL A 109 -12.98 -14.96 5.93
C VAL A 109 -12.73 -13.51 5.52
N HIS A 110 -13.69 -12.62 5.80
CA HIS A 110 -13.53 -11.21 5.47
C HIS A 110 -12.35 -10.57 6.25
N TYR A 111 -11.54 -9.74 5.57
CA TYR A 111 -10.41 -8.99 6.15
C TYR A 111 -10.72 -8.35 7.51
N LYS A 112 -11.86 -7.63 7.60
CA LYS A 112 -12.34 -6.98 8.84
C LYS A 112 -12.41 -7.93 10.04
N THR A 113 -12.75 -9.20 9.82
CA THR A 113 -12.84 -10.21 10.88
C THR A 113 -11.46 -10.48 11.45
N VAL A 114 -10.48 -10.78 10.60
CA VAL A 114 -9.09 -11.02 11.03
C VAL A 114 -8.49 -9.77 11.65
N PHE A 115 -8.69 -8.61 11.03
CA PHE A 115 -8.19 -7.34 11.54
C PHE A 115 -8.65 -7.09 12.98
N THR A 116 -9.94 -7.32 13.26
CA THR A 116 -10.49 -7.19 14.62
C THR A 116 -9.85 -8.17 15.59
N TRP A 117 -9.68 -9.44 15.19
CA TRP A 117 -9.06 -10.47 16.03
C TRP A 117 -7.59 -10.21 16.33
N PHE A 118 -6.78 -9.85 15.32
CA PHE A 118 -5.39 -9.51 15.54
C PHE A 118 -5.24 -8.34 16.50
N HIS A 119 -6.07 -7.31 16.38
CA HIS A 119 -6.02 -6.22 17.34
C HIS A 119 -6.53 -6.62 18.74
N LYS A 120 -7.47 -7.57 18.88
CA LYS A 120 -7.82 -8.16 20.19
C LYS A 120 -6.62 -8.89 20.82
N PHE A 121 -5.85 -9.62 20.01
CA PHE A 121 -4.62 -10.27 20.48
C PHE A 121 -3.61 -9.24 20.97
N ARG A 122 -3.40 -8.16 20.20
CA ARG A 122 -2.51 -7.07 20.59
C ARG A 122 -2.97 -6.33 21.85
N ASP A 123 -4.26 -6.10 22.00
CA ASP A 123 -4.86 -5.51 23.20
C ASP A 123 -4.57 -6.39 24.44
N ALA A 124 -4.80 -7.70 24.33
CA ALA A 124 -4.48 -8.63 25.41
C ALA A 124 -2.97 -8.69 25.71
N ILE A 125 -2.12 -8.71 24.69
CA ILE A 125 -0.65 -8.66 24.82
C ILE A 125 -0.22 -7.38 25.55
N SER A 126 -0.78 -6.24 25.16
CA SER A 126 -0.49 -4.95 25.78
C SER A 126 -0.83 -4.94 27.27
N LYS A 127 -2.04 -5.37 27.65
CA LYS A 127 -2.45 -5.46 29.06
C LYS A 127 -1.66 -6.50 29.84
N PHE A 128 -1.30 -7.62 29.20
CA PHE A 128 -0.42 -8.62 29.81
C PHE A 128 0.95 -8.01 30.13
N ALA A 129 1.58 -7.32 29.18
CA ALA A 129 2.86 -6.67 29.37
C ALA A 129 2.81 -5.61 30.48
N GLN A 130 1.80 -4.73 30.45
CA GLN A 130 1.62 -3.64 31.43
C GLN A 130 1.33 -4.11 32.86
N SER A 131 0.94 -5.36 33.06
CA SER A 131 0.68 -5.92 34.39
C SER A 131 1.94 -6.43 35.13
N ARG A 132 3.13 -6.28 34.53
CA ARG A 132 4.37 -6.84 35.03
C ARG A 132 5.33 -5.75 35.49
N ILE A 133 6.17 -6.11 36.44
CA ILE A 133 7.25 -5.26 36.97
C ILE A 133 8.55 -5.59 36.24
N LEU A 134 9.27 -4.55 35.83
CA LEU A 134 10.63 -4.60 35.30
C LEU A 134 11.62 -4.78 36.45
N THR A 135 12.38 -5.86 36.40
CA THR A 135 13.36 -6.25 37.43
C THR A 135 14.76 -6.39 36.85
N GLY A 136 15.76 -6.41 37.73
CA GLY A 136 17.17 -6.61 37.36
C GLY A 136 17.72 -5.48 36.49
N GLU A 137 18.43 -5.84 35.42
CA GLU A 137 19.00 -4.90 34.47
C GLU A 137 17.96 -4.49 33.42
N VAL A 138 17.61 -3.21 33.37
CA VAL A 138 16.57 -2.65 32.51
C VAL A 138 17.16 -1.66 31.52
N GLU A 139 17.03 -1.95 30.24
CA GLU A 139 17.42 -1.09 29.14
C GLU A 139 16.23 -0.23 28.70
N ILE A 140 16.45 1.08 28.56
CA ILE A 140 15.45 2.05 28.10
C ILE A 140 15.98 2.75 26.86
N ASP A 141 15.17 2.74 25.80
CA ASP A 141 15.48 3.41 24.54
C ASP A 141 14.21 3.91 23.85
N GLY A 142 14.37 4.90 22.98
CA GLY A 142 13.29 5.52 22.22
C GLY A 142 13.58 5.49 20.72
N GLY A 143 12.53 5.29 19.93
CA GLY A 143 12.60 5.43 18.48
C GLY A 143 11.50 6.33 17.96
N GLU A 144 11.85 7.26 17.07
CA GLU A 144 10.87 8.06 16.31
C GLU A 144 10.35 7.26 15.09
N PHE A 145 9.02 7.28 14.94
CA PHE A 145 8.29 6.61 13.87
C PHE A 145 7.28 7.54 13.19
N GLY A 146 6.98 7.26 11.92
CA GLY A 146 6.04 8.01 11.12
C GLY A 146 6.65 9.28 10.52
N GLY A 147 5.86 10.34 10.42
CA GLY A 147 6.33 11.64 9.94
C GLY A 147 6.75 11.74 8.47
N PHE A 148 6.64 10.66 7.67
CA PHE A 148 6.98 10.73 6.24
C PHE A 148 6.08 11.71 5.49
N ILE A 149 6.69 12.75 4.93
CA ILE A 149 6.04 13.72 4.04
C ILE A 149 6.49 13.41 2.62
N ARG A 150 5.54 13.07 1.75
CA ARG A 150 5.81 12.90 0.31
C ARG A 150 6.42 14.21 -0.23
N PRO A 151 7.63 14.18 -0.81
CA PRO A 151 8.23 15.39 -1.36
C PRO A 151 7.40 15.92 -2.54
N LYS A 152 7.41 17.23 -2.75
CA LYS A 152 6.81 17.83 -3.95
C LYS A 152 7.52 17.34 -5.21
N ASN A 153 6.77 17.28 -6.31
CA ASN A 153 7.25 16.74 -7.58
C ASN A 153 8.47 17.55 -8.09
N LEU A 154 8.34 18.88 -8.13
CA LEU A 154 9.39 19.78 -8.61
C LEU A 154 10.46 20.03 -7.54
N LYS A 155 11.74 19.82 -7.89
CA LYS A 155 12.88 19.98 -6.95
C LYS A 155 12.95 21.38 -6.32
N LYS A 156 12.65 22.43 -7.10
CA LYS A 156 12.61 23.83 -6.63
C LYS A 156 11.49 24.12 -5.62
N GLU A 157 10.45 23.29 -5.60
CA GLU A 157 9.32 23.41 -4.68
C GLU A 157 9.46 22.47 -3.48
N ARG A 158 10.44 21.57 -3.50
CA ARG A 158 10.75 20.70 -2.37
C ARG A 158 11.29 21.59 -1.25
N GLU A 159 10.51 21.71 -0.20
CA GLU A 159 10.96 22.35 1.03
C GLU A 159 11.92 21.40 1.74
N ASP A 160 12.97 21.93 2.36
CA ASP A 160 13.86 21.14 3.20
C ASP A 160 13.10 20.76 4.48
N HIS A 161 12.57 19.54 4.51
CA HIS A 161 11.77 19.05 5.64
C HIS A 161 12.57 18.92 6.96
N ARG A 162 13.91 19.14 6.94
CA ARG A 162 14.74 19.23 8.15
C ARG A 162 14.61 20.58 8.87
N LYS A 163 14.20 21.65 8.17
CA LYS A 163 13.99 22.99 8.70
C LYS A 163 12.53 23.14 9.15
N PHE A 164 12.30 23.53 10.41
CA PHE A 164 10.96 23.63 11.04
C PHE A 164 10.06 24.65 10.31
N PRO A 165 8.71 24.50 10.26
CA PRO A 165 7.83 23.52 10.91
C PRO A 165 7.32 22.44 9.92
N TYR A 166 8.21 21.84 9.14
CA TYR A 166 7.89 20.66 8.32
C TYR A 166 8.28 19.34 8.97
N ARG A 167 8.72 19.35 10.23
CA ARG A 167 8.58 18.13 11.04
C ARG A 167 7.09 17.92 11.20
N ALA A 168 6.60 16.78 10.75
CA ALA A 168 5.25 16.34 11.01
C ALA A 168 5.12 15.98 12.51
N ALA A 169 5.38 16.90 13.44
CA ALA A 169 5.25 16.67 14.89
C ALA A 169 3.81 16.24 15.24
N ASP A 170 2.84 16.66 14.42
CA ASP A 170 1.47 16.16 14.45
C ASP A 170 1.40 14.67 14.11
N ARG A 171 2.25 14.12 13.23
CA ARG A 171 2.24 12.72 12.71
C ARG A 171 3.38 11.83 13.18
N THR A 172 4.38 12.35 13.88
CA THR A 172 5.43 11.55 14.50
C THR A 172 4.96 11.07 15.86
N MET A 173 5.34 9.84 16.18
CA MET A 173 5.16 9.23 17.48
C MET A 173 6.46 8.53 17.84
N HIS A 174 6.85 8.58 19.11
CA HIS A 174 7.95 7.80 19.64
C HIS A 174 7.41 6.51 20.25
N ALA A 175 8.06 5.38 19.94
CA ALA A 175 7.93 4.18 20.75
C ALA A 175 9.07 4.17 21.77
N VAL A 176 8.72 4.18 23.04
CA VAL A 176 9.65 4.08 24.16
C VAL A 176 9.60 2.65 24.67
N VAL A 177 10.75 2.00 24.66
CA VAL A 177 10.94 0.61 25.02
C VAL A 177 11.62 0.54 26.38
N CYS A 178 11.09 -0.29 27.26
CA CYS A 178 11.80 -0.69 28.47
C CYS A 178 11.86 -2.22 28.53
N LYS A 179 13.09 -2.73 28.56
CA LYS A 179 13.37 -4.16 28.48
C LYS A 179 14.21 -4.59 29.66
N SER A 180 13.70 -5.51 30.48
CA SER A 180 14.58 -6.28 31.37
C SER A 180 15.46 -7.23 30.54
N ARG A 181 16.74 -7.37 30.88
CA ARG A 181 17.67 -8.24 30.12
C ARG A 181 17.17 -9.67 30.02
N ASP A 182 16.76 -10.23 31.16
CA ASP A 182 16.23 -11.59 31.30
C ASP A 182 14.74 -11.65 31.70
N GLY A 183 13.97 -10.64 31.31
CA GLY A 183 12.63 -10.45 31.87
C GLY A 183 11.61 -9.81 30.93
N PRO A 184 10.58 -9.17 31.51
CA PRO A 184 9.49 -8.60 30.74
C PRO A 184 9.94 -7.42 29.87
N ILE A 185 9.23 -7.25 28.75
CA ILE A 185 9.35 -6.09 27.87
C ILE A 185 8.06 -5.28 27.94
N LEU A 186 8.20 -3.98 28.15
CA LEU A 186 7.11 -3.01 28.15
C LEU A 186 7.39 -1.91 27.12
N THR A 187 6.33 -1.39 26.51
CA THR A 187 6.43 -0.31 25.53
C THR A 187 5.37 0.74 25.78
N TRP A 188 5.73 2.00 25.57
CA TRP A 188 4.79 3.12 25.56
C TRP A 188 4.94 3.91 24.26
N VAL A 189 3.85 4.56 23.87
CA VAL A 189 3.84 5.49 22.76
C VAL A 189 3.76 6.90 23.31
N ALA A 190 4.49 7.85 22.73
CA ALA A 190 4.52 9.24 23.20
C ALA A 190 4.83 10.22 22.07
N LYS A 191 4.69 11.53 22.34
CA LYS A 191 5.18 12.60 21.45
C LYS A 191 6.65 12.92 21.63
N HIS A 192 7.26 12.48 22.73
CA HIS A 192 8.68 12.58 23.00
C HIS A 192 9.11 11.42 23.90
N GLU A 193 10.36 10.97 23.79
CA GLU A 193 10.87 9.75 24.44
C GLU A 193 10.85 9.84 25.96
N SER A 194 10.91 11.06 26.51
CA SER A 194 10.91 11.30 27.95
C SER A 194 9.52 11.30 28.61
N HIS A 195 8.43 11.38 27.83
CA HIS A 195 7.08 11.50 28.40
C HIS A 195 6.65 10.29 29.25
N PRO A 196 6.95 9.03 28.86
CA PRO A 196 6.57 7.85 29.64
C PRO A 196 7.32 7.66 30.97
N ARG A 197 8.18 8.60 31.39
CA ARG A 197 9.00 8.46 32.61
C ARG A 197 8.18 8.08 33.83
N THR A 198 7.04 8.74 34.08
CA THR A 198 6.22 8.47 35.27
C THR A 198 5.55 7.10 35.23
N GLN A 199 5.23 6.58 34.04
CA GLN A 199 4.75 5.22 33.83
C GLN A 199 5.85 4.21 34.09
N ILE A 200 7.07 4.49 33.60
CA ILE A 200 8.24 3.64 33.81
C ILE A 200 8.55 3.53 35.31
N GLU A 201 8.53 4.63 36.06
CA GLU A 201 8.75 4.63 37.52
C GLU A 201 7.77 3.71 38.27
N LYS A 202 6.51 3.61 37.83
CA LYS A 202 5.47 2.78 38.48
C LYS A 202 5.69 1.28 38.30
N VAL A 203 6.48 0.88 37.30
CA VAL A 203 6.67 -0.53 36.93
C VAL A 203 8.12 -0.98 37.11
N LEU A 204 9.00 -0.14 37.67
CA LEU A 204 10.37 -0.51 38.03
C LEU A 204 10.39 -1.10 39.44
N ALA A 205 11.09 -2.22 39.62
CA ALA A 205 11.43 -2.72 40.95
C ALA A 205 12.42 -1.76 41.64
N ASN A 206 12.37 -1.70 42.98
CA ASN A 206 13.22 -0.77 43.76
C ASN A 206 14.73 -1.04 43.59
N ASP A 207 15.11 -2.27 43.28
CA ASP A 207 16.49 -2.73 43.11
C ASP A 207 16.94 -2.78 41.64
N ALA A 208 16.11 -2.30 40.71
CA ALA A 208 16.44 -2.31 39.28
C ALA A 208 17.67 -1.43 38.95
N VAL A 209 18.46 -1.88 37.97
CA VAL A 209 19.60 -1.16 37.42
C VAL A 209 19.26 -0.70 36.02
N LEU A 210 19.34 0.60 35.77
CA LEU A 210 18.91 1.21 34.51
C LEU A 210 20.08 1.44 33.57
N PHE A 211 19.85 1.17 32.28
CA PHE A 211 20.76 1.42 31.17
C PHE A 211 20.04 2.26 30.13
N THR A 212 20.54 3.45 29.83
CA THR A 212 19.91 4.37 28.86
C THR A 212 20.94 4.99 27.92
N ASP A 213 20.46 5.67 26.88
CA ASP A 213 21.27 6.60 26.11
C ASP A 213 21.61 7.86 26.95
N LYS A 214 22.51 8.71 26.42
CA LYS A 214 22.91 9.98 27.04
C LYS A 214 21.87 11.10 26.82
N ALA A 215 20.57 10.81 27.01
CA ALA A 215 19.53 11.84 27.04
C ALA A 215 19.39 12.44 28.44
N ALA A 216 19.38 13.78 28.53
CA ALA A 216 19.27 14.51 29.80
C ALA A 216 17.98 14.20 30.57
N SER A 217 16.92 13.78 29.87
CA SER A 217 15.64 13.38 30.45
C SER A 217 15.74 12.22 31.43
N TRP A 218 16.66 11.27 31.20
CA TRP A 218 16.81 10.08 32.03
C TRP A 218 17.53 10.34 33.35
N ASN A 219 18.24 11.48 33.48
CA ASN A 219 18.90 11.87 34.73
C ASN A 219 17.94 11.99 35.91
N ARG A 220 16.63 12.15 35.66
CA ARG A 220 15.59 12.18 36.71
C ARG A 220 15.43 10.84 37.45
N PHE A 221 15.96 9.74 36.93
CA PHE A 221 16.02 8.46 37.65
C PHE A 221 17.16 8.40 38.67
N ARG A 222 18.17 9.28 38.56
CA ARG A 222 19.27 9.35 39.52
C ARG A 222 18.73 9.68 40.91
N GLY A 223 19.27 9.01 41.93
CA GLY A 223 18.84 9.14 43.32
C GLY A 223 17.85 8.06 43.77
N LYS A 224 17.06 7.48 42.85
CA LYS A 224 16.17 6.34 43.15
C LYS A 224 16.73 5.01 42.66
N TRP A 225 17.33 4.99 41.47
CA TRP A 225 17.93 3.78 40.88
C TRP A 225 19.37 4.02 40.46
N LYS A 226 20.14 2.93 40.36
CA LYS A 226 21.46 2.96 39.71
C LYS A 226 21.25 3.16 38.22
N LEU A 227 21.89 4.19 37.64
CA LEU A 227 21.74 4.56 36.23
C LEU A 227 23.10 4.60 35.54
N PHE A 228 23.25 3.73 34.53
CA PHE A 228 24.35 3.72 33.58
C PHE A 228 23.87 4.31 32.26
N GLN A 229 24.70 5.16 31.64
CA GLN A 229 24.35 5.81 30.38
C GLN A 229 25.47 5.62 29.37
N VAL A 230 25.09 5.31 28.13
CA VAL A 230 26.05 5.19 27.02
C VAL A 230 25.93 6.40 26.10
N ASN A 231 27.07 6.95 25.67
CA ASN A 231 27.11 8.02 24.69
C ASN A 231 27.33 7.45 23.29
N HIS A 232 26.24 7.22 22.55
CA HIS A 232 26.27 6.69 21.18
C HIS A 232 27.01 7.56 20.16
N SER A 233 27.32 8.83 20.50
CA SER A 233 28.18 9.66 19.65
C SER A 233 29.68 9.33 19.79
N VAL A 234 30.07 8.57 20.82
CA VAL A 234 31.46 8.23 21.15
C VAL A 234 31.68 6.72 21.09
N SER A 235 30.73 5.93 21.60
CA SER A 235 30.84 4.48 21.69
C SER A 235 29.47 3.82 21.61
N TYR A 236 29.33 2.74 20.82
CA TYR A 236 28.09 1.95 20.73
C TYR A 236 27.77 1.17 22.02
N ALA A 237 28.79 0.78 22.79
CA ALA A 237 28.66 0.14 24.10
C ALA A 237 29.93 0.43 24.92
N THR A 238 29.81 0.43 26.25
CA THR A 238 30.95 0.34 27.18
C THR A 238 30.82 -0.91 28.05
N PRO A 239 31.89 -1.38 28.73
CA PRO A 239 31.78 -2.47 29.70
C PRO A 239 30.70 -2.23 30.77
N GLU A 240 30.45 -0.97 31.09
CA GLU A 240 29.51 -0.53 32.12
C GLU A 240 28.11 -0.18 31.60
N ALA A 241 27.93 0.08 30.30
CA ALA A 241 26.64 0.51 29.74
C ALA A 241 26.37 -0.05 28.33
N CYS A 242 25.24 -0.74 28.17
CA CYS A 242 24.80 -1.32 26.89
C CYS A 242 23.27 -1.33 26.78
N THR A 243 22.74 -0.74 25.70
CA THR A 243 21.30 -0.61 25.36
C THR A 243 20.89 -1.41 24.12
N ASN A 244 21.77 -2.30 23.64
CA ASN A 244 21.59 -3.04 22.38
C ASN A 244 20.30 -3.88 22.32
N GLY A 245 19.81 -4.35 23.46
CA GLY A 245 18.59 -5.12 23.55
C GLY A 245 17.35 -4.26 23.24
N ALA A 246 17.27 -3.07 23.82
CA ALA A 246 16.21 -2.10 23.54
C ALA A 246 16.28 -1.56 22.10
N GLU A 247 17.47 -1.22 21.60
CA GLU A 247 17.66 -0.80 20.20
C GLU A 247 17.24 -1.88 19.20
N SER A 248 17.54 -3.14 19.51
CA SER A 248 17.09 -4.25 18.66
C SER A 248 15.58 -4.39 18.64
N LEU A 249 14.86 -4.00 19.71
CA LEU A 249 13.39 -3.98 19.68
C LEU A 249 12.89 -2.84 18.79
N ILE A 250 13.52 -1.67 18.82
CA ILE A 250 13.23 -0.57 17.89
C ILE A 250 13.38 -1.04 16.44
N ARG A 251 14.42 -1.83 16.14
CA ARG A 251 14.59 -2.46 14.81
C ARG A 251 13.45 -3.43 14.47
N THR A 252 12.96 -4.22 15.41
CA THR A 252 11.78 -5.09 15.19
C THR A 252 10.52 -4.29 14.90
N ILE A 253 10.30 -3.16 15.60
CA ILE A 253 9.17 -2.26 15.31
C ILE A 253 9.31 -1.67 13.89
N ARG A 254 10.52 -1.31 13.46
CA ARG A 254 10.79 -0.87 12.07
C ARG A 254 10.54 -2.00 11.05
N SER A 255 10.90 -3.25 11.38
CA SER A 255 10.56 -4.41 10.55
C SER A 255 9.04 -4.56 10.39
N ALA A 256 8.29 -4.32 11.47
CA ALA A 256 6.83 -4.32 11.44
C ALA A 256 6.24 -3.23 10.51
N GLU A 257 6.91 -2.08 10.30
CA GLU A 257 6.49 -1.07 9.29
C GLU A 257 6.53 -1.60 7.86
N ASN A 258 7.40 -2.60 7.58
CA ASN A 258 7.47 -3.24 6.27
C ASN A 258 6.36 -4.29 6.08
N ASN A 259 5.97 -4.98 7.15
CA ASN A 259 4.91 -6.00 7.11
C ASN A 259 3.51 -5.39 7.18
N TYR A 260 3.36 -4.30 7.92
CA TYR A 260 2.08 -3.65 8.18
C TYR A 260 2.05 -2.25 7.61
N ARG A 261 1.03 -1.96 6.81
CA ARG A 261 0.84 -0.62 6.29
C ARG A 261 0.30 0.31 7.38
N HIS A 262 0.89 1.49 7.53
CA HIS A 262 0.40 2.58 8.38
C HIS A 262 0.26 2.22 9.88
N ILE A 263 1.26 1.57 10.49
CA ILE A 263 1.21 1.22 11.93
C ILE A 263 1.16 2.43 12.85
N THR A 264 1.75 3.56 12.44
CA THR A 264 1.85 4.82 13.22
C THR A 264 0.57 5.65 13.16
N GLN A 265 -0.58 4.99 13.34
CA GLN A 265 -1.92 5.59 13.40
C GLN A 265 -2.61 5.15 14.69
N ASN A 266 -3.91 4.81 14.62
CA ASN A 266 -4.78 4.51 15.76
C ASN A 266 -4.38 3.27 16.60
N TYR A 267 -3.38 2.51 16.17
CA TYR A 267 -3.00 1.22 16.78
C TYR A 267 -1.50 1.10 17.03
N PHE A 268 -0.76 2.20 17.00
CA PHE A 268 0.70 2.14 17.10
C PHE A 268 1.14 1.47 18.41
N ASP A 269 0.48 1.82 19.52
CA ASP A 269 0.64 1.21 20.84
C ASP A 269 0.41 -0.30 20.88
N PHE A 270 -0.52 -0.80 20.06
CA PHE A 270 -0.76 -2.24 19.91
C PHE A 270 0.34 -2.94 19.10
N TYR A 271 0.88 -2.29 18.07
CA TYR A 271 1.99 -2.84 17.28
C TYR A 271 3.30 -2.85 18.08
N THR A 272 3.58 -1.81 18.88
CA THR A 272 4.78 -1.79 19.74
C THR A 272 4.72 -2.88 20.81
N ALA A 273 3.55 -3.08 21.43
CA ALA A 273 3.34 -4.14 22.41
C ALA A 273 3.52 -5.55 21.80
N GLU A 274 3.00 -5.77 20.59
CA GLU A 274 3.22 -7.01 19.86
C GLU A 274 4.70 -7.25 19.58
N ALA A 275 5.43 -6.25 19.10
CA ALA A 275 6.85 -6.37 18.84
C ALA A 275 7.63 -6.75 20.10
N GLY A 276 7.33 -6.10 21.24
CA GLY A 276 7.94 -6.42 22.53
C GLY A 276 7.68 -7.87 22.95
N TRP A 277 6.43 -8.31 22.85
CA TRP A 277 6.05 -9.69 23.14
C TRP A 277 6.74 -10.70 22.19
N ARG A 278 6.85 -10.41 20.90
CA ARG A 278 7.55 -11.29 19.94
C ARG A 278 9.03 -11.46 20.27
N VAL A 279 9.71 -10.37 20.66
CA VAL A 279 11.12 -10.40 21.07
C VAL A 279 11.30 -11.19 22.37
N GLU A 280 10.46 -10.95 23.37
CA GLU A 280 10.50 -11.65 24.66
C GLU A 280 10.39 -13.18 24.48
N PHE A 281 9.46 -13.63 23.64
CA PHE A 281 9.24 -15.05 23.37
C PHE A 281 10.02 -15.57 22.13
N GLY A 282 10.96 -14.79 21.59
CA GLY A 282 11.69 -15.12 20.35
C GLY A 282 13.16 -15.51 20.57
N ARG A 283 13.84 -14.96 21.58
CA ARG A 283 15.30 -15.06 21.71
C ARG A 283 15.82 -16.31 22.43
N ALA A 284 15.09 -16.83 23.41
CA ALA A 284 15.55 -17.98 24.19
C ALA A 284 15.07 -19.32 23.59
N LYS A 285 15.96 -20.32 23.58
CA LYS A 285 15.68 -21.69 23.11
C LYS A 285 14.42 -22.22 23.82
N GLY A 286 13.41 -22.62 23.05
CA GLY A 286 12.16 -23.17 23.58
C GLY A 286 11.06 -22.15 23.95
N LYS A 287 11.36 -20.86 24.16
CA LYS A 287 10.31 -19.85 24.48
C LYS A 287 9.34 -19.60 23.33
N LYS A 288 9.74 -19.83 22.08
CA LYS A 288 8.82 -19.74 20.91
C LYS A 288 7.61 -20.67 21.07
N LYS A 289 7.80 -21.85 21.65
CA LYS A 289 6.73 -22.84 21.90
C LYS A 289 5.70 -22.34 22.93
N GLN A 290 6.08 -21.37 23.77
CA GLN A 290 5.23 -20.81 24.82
C GLN A 290 4.34 -19.65 24.34
N ARG A 291 4.56 -19.12 23.13
CA ARG A 291 3.80 -17.97 22.58
C ARG A 291 2.29 -18.23 22.59
N ALA A 292 1.86 -19.38 22.09
CA ALA A 292 0.43 -19.71 22.06
C ALA A 292 -0.16 -19.76 23.48
N GLY A 293 0.55 -20.38 24.44
CA GLY A 293 0.14 -20.42 25.84
C GLY A 293 0.09 -19.02 26.49
N SER A 294 1.10 -18.19 26.23
CA SER A 294 1.15 -16.79 26.70
C SER A 294 -0.01 -15.97 26.14
N LEU A 295 -0.28 -16.05 24.84
CA LEU A 295 -1.40 -15.34 24.22
C LEU A 295 -2.75 -15.87 24.72
N MET A 296 -2.90 -17.18 24.88
CA MET A 296 -4.09 -17.79 25.46
C MET A 296 -4.35 -17.31 26.89
N SER A 297 -3.30 -17.28 27.72
CA SER A 297 -3.37 -16.74 29.08
C SER A 297 -3.76 -15.26 29.08
N ALA A 298 -3.09 -14.43 28.27
CA ALA A 298 -3.36 -13.01 28.14
C ALA A 298 -4.82 -12.72 27.75
N MET A 299 -5.34 -13.44 26.75
CA MET A 299 -6.72 -13.29 26.28
C MET A 299 -7.77 -13.86 27.26
N SER A 300 -7.36 -14.77 28.15
CA SER A 300 -8.23 -15.41 29.14
C SER A 300 -8.38 -14.60 30.44
N ARG A 301 -7.63 -13.50 30.59
CA ARG A 301 -7.73 -12.60 31.73
C ARG A 301 -9.15 -12.01 31.84
N PRO A 302 -9.63 -11.74 33.07
CA PRO A 302 -10.90 -11.05 33.26
C PRO A 302 -10.91 -9.70 32.56
N GLY A 303 -11.99 -9.43 31.84
CA GLY A 303 -12.19 -8.15 31.15
C GLY A 303 -12.65 -8.32 29.71
N ARG A 304 -13.04 -7.20 29.11
CA ARG A 304 -13.48 -7.13 27.72
C ARG A 304 -12.46 -6.33 26.92
N SER A 305 -12.15 -6.80 25.72
CA SER A 305 -11.35 -6.01 24.78
C SER A 305 -12.11 -4.74 24.38
N GLU A 306 -11.39 -3.64 24.21
CA GLU A 306 -11.94 -2.37 23.66
C GLU A 306 -12.47 -2.55 22.24
N LEU A 307 -12.07 -3.63 21.57
CA LEU A 307 -12.43 -3.97 20.19
C LEU A 307 -13.62 -4.93 20.11
N ALA A 308 -14.32 -5.17 21.22
CA ALA A 308 -15.44 -6.10 21.26
C ALA A 308 -16.72 -5.49 20.65
N GLY A 309 -17.04 -5.90 19.42
CA GLY A 309 -18.21 -5.47 18.64
C GLY A 309 -17.90 -5.59 17.15
N TYR A 310 -18.87 -5.31 16.26
CA TYR A 310 -18.59 -5.22 14.83
C TYR A 310 -18.15 -3.80 14.47
N PHE A 311 -16.97 -3.65 13.86
CA PHE A 311 -16.45 -2.42 13.26
C PHE A 311 -16.23 -1.19 14.17
N GLN A 312 -15.79 -1.39 15.42
CA GLN A 312 -15.56 -0.27 16.38
C GLN A 312 -14.09 0.10 16.60
N GLY A 313 -13.20 -0.30 15.68
CA GLY A 313 -11.81 0.15 15.65
C GLY A 313 -11.60 1.53 15.01
N ARG A 314 -12.51 1.99 14.15
CA ARG A 314 -12.38 3.28 13.44
C ARG A 314 -12.34 4.51 14.35
N LYS A 315 -12.97 4.41 15.53
CA LYS A 315 -12.99 5.48 16.54
C LYS A 315 -11.89 5.34 17.59
N ARG A 316 -11.12 4.24 17.57
CA ARG A 316 -10.03 4.07 18.51
C ARG A 316 -8.98 5.14 18.26
N LEU A 317 -8.54 5.77 19.33
CA LEU A 317 -7.37 6.63 19.33
C LEU A 317 -6.19 5.80 19.86
N CYS A 318 -5.01 6.00 19.27
CA CYS A 318 -3.78 5.44 19.81
C CYS A 318 -3.59 5.96 21.22
N SER A 319 -3.42 5.07 22.20
CA SER A 319 -3.06 5.51 23.54
C SER A 319 -1.62 6.00 23.50
N TYR A 320 -1.39 7.20 24.03
CA TYR A 320 -0.04 7.76 24.14
C TYR A 320 0.12 8.51 25.46
N VAL A 321 1.36 8.65 25.90
CA VAL A 321 1.70 9.38 27.12
C VAL A 321 1.95 10.86 26.81
N THR A 322 1.23 11.73 27.50
CA THR A 322 1.38 13.19 27.43
C THR A 322 2.64 13.65 28.18
N LYS A 323 3.00 14.93 28.04
CA LYS A 323 4.16 15.50 28.74
C LYS A 323 4.02 15.44 30.26
N GLU A 324 2.78 15.55 30.74
CA GLU A 324 2.38 15.48 32.15
C GLU A 324 2.44 14.05 32.70
N GLY A 325 2.55 13.06 31.82
CA GLY A 325 2.54 11.65 32.20
C GLY A 325 1.13 11.07 32.30
N ASP A 326 0.13 11.68 31.66
CA ASP A 326 -1.23 11.12 31.56
C ASP A 326 -1.38 10.29 30.29
N ILE A 327 -2.36 9.38 30.27
CA ILE A 327 -2.70 8.60 29.08
C ILE A 327 -3.78 9.35 28.30
N ALA A 328 -3.46 9.77 27.07
CA ALA A 328 -4.38 10.43 26.16
C ALA A 328 -4.57 9.63 24.87
N GLY A 329 -5.61 9.98 24.10
CA GLY A 329 -5.88 9.42 22.79
C GLY A 329 -5.34 10.31 21.67
N TRP A 330 -4.65 9.73 20.70
CA TRP A 330 -4.19 10.43 19.49
C TRP A 330 -4.62 9.71 18.20
N ARG A 331 -4.90 10.48 17.15
CA ARG A 331 -4.98 9.99 15.76
C ARG A 331 -4.32 10.98 14.82
N PRO A 332 -3.84 10.52 13.65
CA PRO A 332 -3.45 11.45 12.60
C PRO A 332 -4.63 12.36 12.22
N PRO A 333 -4.38 13.65 11.95
CA PRO A 333 -5.43 14.54 11.47
C PRO A 333 -5.95 14.06 10.10
N THR A 334 -7.25 14.20 9.85
CA THR A 334 -7.89 13.87 8.58
C THR A 334 -7.38 14.77 7.45
N ARG A 335 -7.69 14.43 6.20
CA ARG A 335 -7.35 15.31 5.08
C ARG A 335 -8.01 16.68 5.23
N GLU A 336 -9.29 16.69 5.58
CA GLU A 336 -10.08 17.90 5.81
C GLU A 336 -9.52 18.75 6.95
N GLU A 337 -9.21 18.16 8.11
CA GLU A 337 -8.60 18.87 9.25
C GLU A 337 -7.29 19.55 8.85
N ARG A 338 -6.48 18.89 8.01
CA ARG A 338 -5.24 19.47 7.50
C ARG A 338 -5.48 20.56 6.47
N ASP A 339 -6.43 20.37 5.56
CA ASP A 339 -6.73 21.34 4.52
C ASP A 339 -7.29 22.62 5.17
N ASN A 340 -8.16 22.49 6.18
CA ASN A 340 -8.65 23.60 7.00
C ASN A 340 -7.52 24.28 7.79
N ALA A 341 -6.63 23.53 8.44
CA ALA A 341 -5.48 24.10 9.15
C ALA A 341 -4.50 24.84 8.22
N ARG A 342 -4.38 24.41 6.96
CA ARG A 342 -3.56 25.09 5.93
C ARG A 342 -4.20 26.38 5.46
N LEU A 343 -5.51 26.35 5.22
CA LEU A 343 -6.31 27.53 4.86
C LEU A 343 -6.23 28.59 5.96
N ALA A 344 -6.34 28.18 7.23
CA ALA A 344 -6.22 29.07 8.39
C ALA A 344 -4.83 29.71 8.51
N ASN A 345 -3.76 29.02 8.08
CA ASN A 345 -2.38 29.53 8.10
C ASN A 345 -1.99 30.33 6.84
N GLY A 346 -2.93 30.69 5.98
CA GLY A 346 -2.68 31.52 4.79
C GLY A 346 -1.81 30.86 3.70
N LYS A 347 -1.49 29.57 3.83
CA LYS A 347 -0.70 28.83 2.83
C LYS A 347 -1.63 28.23 1.77
N GLN A 348 -1.77 28.91 0.63
CA GLN A 348 -2.31 28.27 -0.57
C GLN A 348 -1.37 27.15 -1.01
N VAL A 349 -1.79 25.90 -0.79
CA VAL A 349 -1.09 24.74 -1.34
C VAL A 349 -1.67 24.48 -2.72
N HIS A 350 -0.94 24.87 -3.77
CA HIS A 350 -1.12 24.23 -5.07
C HIS A 350 -0.67 22.78 -4.92
N SER A 351 -1.61 21.87 -4.66
CA SER A 351 -1.35 20.46 -4.92
C SER A 351 -1.11 20.37 -6.42
N GLY A 352 0.16 20.31 -6.83
CA GLY A 352 0.54 20.12 -8.22
C GLY A 352 -0.29 18.97 -8.78
N PRO A 353 -0.81 19.08 -10.01
CA PRO A 353 -1.89 18.21 -10.47
C PRO A 353 -1.39 16.76 -10.47
N LEU A 354 -1.82 15.99 -9.47
CA LEU A 354 -1.97 14.54 -9.63
C LEU A 354 -2.93 14.34 -10.80
N ARG A 355 -2.68 13.30 -11.63
CA ARG A 355 -3.44 12.93 -12.85
C ARG A 355 -4.81 13.62 -12.86
N SER A 356 -5.00 14.60 -13.74
CA SER A 356 -6.28 15.30 -13.83
C SER A 356 -7.40 14.28 -13.96
N SER A 357 -8.47 14.48 -13.18
CA SER A 357 -9.70 13.72 -13.30
C SER A 357 -10.20 13.84 -14.73
N ARG A 358 -10.22 12.72 -15.47
CA ARG A 358 -10.66 12.65 -16.85
C ARG A 358 -11.83 11.69 -16.96
N ASN A 359 -12.87 12.11 -17.66
CA ASN A 359 -14.03 11.31 -17.99
C ASN A 359 -14.37 11.52 -19.46
N SER A 360 -15.38 10.81 -19.96
CA SER A 360 -15.82 10.89 -21.36
C SER A 360 -16.26 12.28 -21.81
N LYS A 361 -16.47 13.25 -20.89
CA LYS A 361 -16.94 14.60 -21.19
C LYS A 361 -15.83 15.67 -21.28
N ASN A 362 -14.67 15.45 -20.67
CA ASN A 362 -13.62 16.49 -20.52
C ASN A 362 -12.22 16.06 -21.01
N TRP A 363 -12.13 14.93 -21.71
CA TRP A 363 -10.83 14.37 -22.10
C TRP A 363 -10.12 15.15 -23.21
N GLN A 364 -10.90 15.87 -24.03
CA GLN A 364 -10.43 16.72 -25.13
C GLN A 364 -9.76 18.00 -24.63
N ASP A 365 -9.99 18.39 -23.37
CA ASP A 365 -9.47 19.63 -22.80
C ASP A 365 -7.93 19.65 -22.83
N GLY A 366 -7.34 20.76 -23.27
CA GLY A 366 -5.89 20.96 -23.26
C GLY A 366 -5.12 20.27 -24.39
N PHE A 367 -5.80 19.83 -25.45
CA PHE A 367 -5.16 19.56 -26.75
C PHE A 367 -4.82 20.87 -27.46
N ASN A 368 -3.64 20.93 -28.06
CA ASN A 368 -3.26 21.99 -29.00
C ASN A 368 -3.37 21.43 -30.41
N PHE A 369 -3.88 22.24 -31.34
CA PHE A 369 -4.05 21.84 -32.73
C PHE A 369 -3.14 22.67 -33.62
N ILE A 370 -2.53 22.01 -34.60
CA ILE A 370 -1.66 22.62 -35.61
C ILE A 370 -1.88 21.88 -36.93
N ASP A 371 -1.97 22.60 -38.03
CA ASP A 371 -2.01 21.99 -39.36
C ASP A 371 -0.65 21.35 -39.69
N ALA A 372 -0.67 20.28 -40.49
CA ALA A 372 0.54 19.56 -40.84
C ALA A 372 1.55 20.41 -41.62
N ALA A 373 1.09 21.35 -42.47
CA ALA A 373 1.96 22.26 -43.21
C ALA A 373 2.80 23.13 -42.25
N THR A 374 2.14 23.83 -41.33
CA THR A 374 2.79 24.68 -40.32
C THR A 374 3.71 23.86 -39.41
N PHE A 375 3.32 22.64 -39.03
CA PHE A 375 4.20 21.77 -38.25
C PHE A 375 5.45 21.35 -39.04
N ILE A 376 5.33 21.00 -40.32
CA ILE A 376 6.48 20.59 -41.15
C ILE A 376 7.44 21.77 -41.38
N GLU A 377 6.91 22.97 -41.63
CA GLU A 377 7.71 24.19 -41.79
C GLU A 377 8.40 24.61 -40.49
N THR A 378 7.70 24.51 -39.36
CA THR A 378 8.23 24.89 -38.05
C THR A 378 8.02 23.79 -37.00
N PRO A 379 8.77 22.67 -37.04
CA PRO A 379 8.56 21.54 -36.12
C PRO A 379 8.79 21.89 -34.65
N ALA A 380 9.57 22.94 -34.39
CA ALA A 380 9.88 23.43 -33.05
C ALA A 380 8.63 23.92 -32.27
N THR A 381 7.53 24.24 -32.97
CA THR A 381 6.23 24.59 -32.37
C THR A 381 5.68 23.47 -31.49
N VAL A 382 5.98 22.22 -31.83
CA VAL A 382 5.64 21.06 -31.00
C VAL A 382 6.82 20.73 -30.08
N PRO A 383 6.58 20.58 -28.77
CA PRO A 383 7.62 20.22 -27.82
C PRO A 383 8.05 18.77 -28.04
N ASP A 384 9.35 18.48 -27.97
CA ASP A 384 9.83 17.09 -27.94
C ASP A 384 9.80 16.54 -26.53
N ARG A 385 8.59 16.28 -26.04
CA ARG A 385 8.31 15.80 -24.69
C ARG A 385 7.32 14.63 -24.71
N PRO A 386 7.21 13.88 -23.60
CA PRO A 386 6.19 12.85 -23.49
C PRO A 386 4.79 13.43 -23.63
N GLY A 387 3.96 12.73 -24.40
CA GLY A 387 2.59 13.12 -24.64
C GLY A 387 1.82 12.16 -25.51
N VAL A 388 0.62 12.58 -25.85
CA VAL A 388 -0.28 11.88 -26.76
C VAL A 388 -0.65 12.83 -27.89
N TYR A 389 -0.78 12.27 -29.09
CA TYR A 389 -1.19 12.98 -30.27
C TYR A 389 -2.36 12.27 -30.93
N VAL A 390 -3.15 13.05 -31.64
CA VAL A 390 -4.23 12.61 -32.49
C VAL A 390 -4.03 13.21 -33.88
N VAL A 391 -4.49 12.50 -34.89
CA VAL A 391 -4.44 12.92 -36.28
C VAL A 391 -5.87 13.01 -36.79
N LEU A 392 -6.21 14.18 -37.31
CA LEU A 392 -7.51 14.47 -37.90
C LEU A 392 -7.33 14.74 -39.40
N LEU A 393 -8.31 14.29 -40.19
CA LEU A 393 -8.34 14.40 -41.65
C LEU A 393 -9.58 15.20 -42.10
N LYS A 394 -9.45 15.99 -43.17
CA LYS A 394 -10.52 16.86 -43.68
C LYS A 394 -11.66 16.10 -44.40
N ASP A 395 -11.33 15.17 -45.29
CA ASP A 395 -12.30 14.32 -45.99
C ASP A 395 -12.03 12.84 -45.70
N THR A 396 -12.91 12.23 -44.89
CA THR A 396 -12.74 10.86 -44.39
C THR A 396 -13.90 9.95 -44.76
N GLU A 397 -15.02 10.49 -45.24
CA GLU A 397 -16.26 9.71 -45.40
C GLU A 397 -16.09 8.60 -46.45
N ARG A 398 -15.52 8.94 -47.61
CA ARG A 398 -15.24 7.97 -48.69
C ARG A 398 -14.25 6.90 -48.24
N MET A 399 -13.16 7.34 -47.60
CA MET A 399 -12.11 6.44 -47.10
C MET A 399 -12.66 5.48 -46.05
N LEU A 400 -13.44 5.97 -45.08
CA LEU A 400 -14.03 5.16 -44.01
C LEU A 400 -15.07 4.18 -44.57
N SER A 401 -15.89 4.61 -45.52
CA SER A 401 -16.87 3.75 -46.20
C SER A 401 -16.18 2.62 -46.97
N GLN A 402 -15.08 2.91 -47.67
CA GLN A 402 -14.35 1.89 -48.44
C GLN A 402 -13.71 0.81 -47.56
N ILE A 403 -13.28 1.14 -46.33
CA ILE A 403 -12.82 0.14 -45.37
C ILE A 403 -13.96 -0.47 -44.54
N GLY A 404 -15.23 -0.17 -44.86
CA GLY A 404 -16.38 -0.70 -44.12
C GLY A 404 -16.42 -0.25 -42.65
N PHE A 405 -15.94 0.96 -42.36
CA PHE A 405 -16.06 1.52 -41.02
C PHE A 405 -17.50 1.93 -40.74
N ILE A 406 -18.04 1.46 -39.63
CA ILE A 406 -19.36 1.81 -39.13
C ILE A 406 -19.17 2.48 -37.77
N GLU A 407 -19.65 3.71 -37.63
CA GLU A 407 -19.57 4.45 -36.37
C GLU A 407 -20.48 3.81 -35.31
N SER A 408 -19.95 3.61 -34.11
CA SER A 408 -20.69 3.04 -32.98
C SER A 408 -21.02 4.14 -31.97
N PRO A 409 -22.25 4.20 -31.42
CA PRO A 409 -22.63 5.19 -30.40
C PRO A 409 -21.72 5.21 -29.15
N GLY A 410 -21.04 4.10 -28.83
CA GLY A 410 -20.11 4.01 -27.70
C GLY A 410 -18.69 4.54 -28.00
N HIS A 411 -18.33 4.70 -29.28
CA HIS A 411 -17.01 5.13 -29.73
C HIS A 411 -17.15 6.07 -30.95
N PRO A 412 -17.66 7.29 -30.76
CA PRO A 412 -17.87 8.23 -31.86
C PRO A 412 -16.54 8.66 -32.52
N LEU A 413 -16.65 9.16 -33.75
CA LEU A 413 -15.60 9.93 -34.40
C LEU A 413 -15.53 11.31 -33.75
N TRP A 414 -14.33 11.68 -33.31
CA TRP A 414 -14.10 13.00 -32.76
C TRP A 414 -13.84 13.99 -33.90
N THR A 415 -14.64 15.05 -33.98
CA THR A 415 -14.50 16.11 -34.99
C THR A 415 -13.94 17.39 -34.37
N HIS A 416 -12.99 18.03 -35.05
CA HIS A 416 -12.46 19.35 -34.70
C HIS A 416 -12.15 20.15 -35.96
N GLY A 417 -12.68 21.38 -36.06
CA GLY A 417 -12.42 22.27 -37.21
C GLY A 417 -12.82 21.69 -38.56
N GLY A 418 -13.91 20.93 -38.62
CA GLY A 418 -14.36 20.21 -39.83
C GLY A 418 -13.56 18.94 -40.17
N CYS A 419 -12.50 18.63 -39.42
CA CYS A 419 -11.69 17.42 -39.60
C CYS A 419 -12.12 16.30 -38.65
N GLN A 420 -12.05 15.05 -39.09
CA GLN A 420 -12.40 13.86 -38.29
C GLN A 420 -11.15 13.11 -37.80
N HIS A 421 -11.15 12.73 -36.53
CA HIS A 421 -10.08 11.98 -35.87
C HIS A 421 -9.99 10.54 -36.37
N VAL A 422 -8.81 10.19 -36.91
CA VAL A 422 -8.57 8.87 -37.52
C VAL A 422 -7.51 8.04 -36.81
N TYR A 423 -6.59 8.67 -36.08
CA TYR A 423 -5.47 7.97 -35.44
C TYR A 423 -5.04 8.64 -34.13
N THR A 424 -4.83 7.85 -33.09
CA THR A 424 -4.22 8.26 -31.81
C THR A 424 -2.86 7.60 -31.66
N GLY A 425 -1.88 8.30 -31.07
CA GLY A 425 -0.62 7.69 -30.69
C GLY A 425 -0.01 8.31 -29.44
N GLU A 426 0.79 7.53 -28.75
CA GLU A 426 1.54 7.92 -27.56
C GLU A 426 3.05 7.94 -27.84
N THR A 427 3.79 8.84 -27.18
CA THR A 427 5.23 8.94 -27.39
C THR A 427 5.93 9.64 -26.23
N TYR A 428 7.22 9.36 -26.05
CA TYR A 428 8.11 10.10 -25.14
C TYR A 428 8.76 11.34 -25.78
N GLY A 429 8.62 11.49 -27.11
CA GLY A 429 9.04 12.66 -27.87
C GLY A 429 7.98 12.98 -28.93
N LEU A 430 7.08 13.92 -28.60
CA LEU A 430 5.98 14.33 -29.48
C LEU A 430 6.48 14.83 -30.84
N ARG A 431 7.40 15.79 -30.84
CA ARG A 431 7.98 16.33 -32.07
C ARG A 431 8.65 15.24 -32.90
N THR A 432 9.56 14.47 -32.31
CA THR A 432 10.29 13.42 -33.05
C THR A 432 9.32 12.42 -33.69
N ARG A 433 8.32 11.95 -32.94
CA ARG A 433 7.36 10.97 -33.45
C ARG A 433 6.42 11.55 -34.52
N LEU A 434 5.98 12.79 -34.36
CA LEU A 434 5.16 13.45 -35.37
C LEU A 434 5.96 13.73 -36.65
N THR A 435 7.23 14.11 -36.54
CA THR A 435 8.13 14.25 -37.70
C THR A 435 8.30 12.93 -38.45
N GLU A 436 8.47 11.81 -37.73
CA GLU A 436 8.50 10.46 -38.34
C GLU A 436 7.21 10.15 -39.12
N HIS A 437 6.05 10.56 -38.62
CA HIS A 437 4.78 10.36 -39.32
C HIS A 437 4.59 11.31 -40.51
N MET A 438 4.98 12.58 -40.38
CA MET A 438 4.72 13.61 -41.39
C MET A 438 5.71 13.58 -42.55
N THR A 439 6.98 13.25 -42.28
CA THR A 439 8.08 13.36 -43.27
C THR A 439 8.99 12.13 -43.32
N GLY A 440 8.84 11.20 -42.37
CA GLY A 440 9.68 10.00 -42.30
C GLY A 440 9.21 8.89 -43.25
N SER A 441 9.75 7.69 -43.05
CA SER A 441 9.35 6.52 -43.85
C SER A 441 8.29 5.67 -43.16
N SER A 442 7.42 5.07 -43.98
CA SER A 442 6.43 4.06 -43.61
C SER A 442 6.98 2.84 -42.86
N GLU A 443 8.25 2.46 -42.99
CA GLU A 443 8.84 1.35 -42.22
C GLU A 443 8.83 1.59 -40.69
N GLY A 444 8.95 2.86 -40.24
CA GLY A 444 8.93 3.23 -38.82
C GLY A 444 7.62 3.83 -38.32
N ALA A 445 6.65 4.05 -39.22
CA ALA A 445 5.50 4.91 -39.00
C ALA A 445 4.18 4.20 -39.36
N SER A 446 3.51 3.61 -38.37
CA SER A 446 2.24 2.88 -38.56
C SER A 446 1.14 3.72 -39.23
N LEU A 447 1.02 5.01 -38.92
CA LEU A 447 0.06 5.89 -39.60
C LEU A 447 0.32 5.93 -41.12
N ARG A 448 1.58 6.14 -41.53
CA ARG A 448 1.96 6.20 -42.95
C ARG A 448 1.66 4.88 -43.67
N GLN A 449 1.91 3.75 -43.02
CA GLN A 449 1.54 2.43 -43.57
C GLN A 449 0.03 2.32 -43.85
N SER A 450 -0.82 2.81 -42.95
CA SER A 450 -2.27 2.83 -43.20
C SER A 450 -2.63 3.74 -44.36
N LEU A 451 -2.09 4.97 -44.39
CA LEU A 451 -2.44 5.96 -45.41
C LEU A 451 -1.97 5.53 -46.80
N LEU A 452 -0.75 5.01 -46.94
CA LEU A 452 -0.26 4.44 -48.20
C LEU A 452 -1.14 3.29 -48.68
N ALA A 453 -1.55 2.40 -47.78
CA ALA A 453 -2.38 1.25 -48.13
C ALA A 453 -3.77 1.68 -48.62
N LEU A 454 -4.34 2.72 -48.01
CA LEU A 454 -5.60 3.32 -48.42
C LEU A 454 -5.49 4.01 -49.78
N HIS A 455 -4.43 4.78 -50.00
CA HIS A 455 -4.17 5.39 -51.30
C HIS A 455 -3.90 4.37 -52.41
N PHE A 456 -3.16 3.31 -52.11
CA PHE A 456 -2.95 2.18 -53.04
C PHE A 456 -4.27 1.52 -53.42
N ALA A 457 -5.23 1.46 -52.49
CA ALA A 457 -6.59 0.99 -52.75
C ALA A 457 -7.50 2.05 -53.40
N ARG A 458 -7.01 3.26 -53.68
CA ARG A 458 -7.77 4.42 -54.18
C ARG A 458 -8.94 4.82 -53.28
N ALA A 459 -8.73 4.80 -51.96
CA ALA A 459 -9.73 5.07 -50.93
C ALA A 459 -10.47 6.42 -51.01
N TRP A 460 -9.86 7.42 -51.65
CA TRP A 460 -10.42 8.77 -51.82
C TRP A 460 -10.95 9.04 -53.25
N GLY A 461 -10.79 8.10 -54.18
CA GLY A 461 -11.04 8.29 -55.63
C GLY A 461 -9.76 8.64 -56.42
N SER A 462 -9.87 8.75 -57.76
CA SER A 462 -8.72 9.10 -58.62
C SER A 462 -8.48 10.61 -58.66
N ALA A 463 -7.83 11.14 -57.62
CA ALA A 463 -7.20 12.45 -57.69
C ALA A 463 -6.05 12.52 -56.67
N ASP A 464 -4.92 13.06 -57.13
CA ASP A 464 -3.83 13.66 -56.35
C ASP A 464 -2.69 12.81 -55.77
N PHE A 465 -2.82 11.49 -55.61
CA PHE A 465 -1.69 10.67 -55.12
C PHE A 465 -1.65 9.26 -55.72
N VAL A 466 -0.49 8.88 -56.28
CA VAL A 466 -0.24 7.57 -56.90
C VAL A 466 0.91 6.88 -56.17
N VAL A 467 0.66 5.68 -55.67
CA VAL A 467 1.69 4.81 -55.11
C VAL A 467 2.50 4.19 -56.24
N THR A 468 3.82 4.34 -56.21
CA THR A 468 4.73 3.86 -57.25
C THR A 468 5.81 2.94 -56.67
N ASP A 469 6.53 2.24 -57.55
CA ASP A 469 7.69 1.42 -57.17
C ASP A 469 8.91 2.29 -56.77
N ASP A 470 8.86 3.61 -56.96
CA ASP A 470 9.83 4.56 -56.41
C ASP A 470 9.41 4.97 -54.98
N ARG A 471 10.20 4.51 -54.01
CA ARG A 471 10.01 4.81 -52.58
C ARG A 471 10.07 6.31 -52.30
N GLY A 472 11.12 6.99 -52.76
CA GLY A 472 11.37 8.40 -52.43
C GLY A 472 10.22 9.27 -52.94
N ARG A 473 9.87 9.08 -54.22
CA ARG A 473 8.74 9.78 -54.83
C ARG A 473 7.42 9.52 -54.12
N THR A 474 7.15 8.27 -53.73
CA THR A 474 5.91 7.89 -53.03
C THR A 474 5.83 8.50 -51.63
N GLU A 475 6.91 8.45 -50.85
CA GLU A 475 6.96 8.98 -49.48
C GLU A 475 6.95 10.53 -49.46
N ASP A 476 7.59 11.18 -50.44
CA ASP A 476 7.56 12.64 -50.59
C ASP A 476 6.18 13.13 -51.02
N SER A 477 5.57 12.46 -52.00
CA SER A 477 4.21 12.76 -52.44
C SER A 477 3.20 12.56 -51.32
N LEU A 478 3.41 11.56 -50.44
CA LEU A 478 2.54 11.38 -49.27
C LEU A 478 2.72 12.55 -48.34
N SER A 479 3.95 12.96 -48.04
CA SER A 479 4.24 14.09 -47.16
C SER A 479 3.60 15.40 -47.67
N GLU A 480 3.63 15.63 -48.98
CA GLU A 480 2.92 16.75 -49.63
C GLU A 480 1.40 16.67 -49.49
N TRP A 481 0.83 15.46 -49.58
CA TRP A 481 -0.59 15.24 -49.31
C TRP A 481 -0.94 15.48 -47.83
N LEU A 482 -0.12 15.00 -46.89
CA LEU A 482 -0.34 15.22 -45.45
C LEU A 482 -0.38 16.70 -45.09
N LYS A 483 0.46 17.55 -45.71
CA LYS A 483 0.46 19.01 -45.52
C LYS A 483 -0.91 19.64 -45.78
N ARG A 484 -1.62 19.14 -46.79
CA ARG A 484 -2.92 19.68 -47.23
C ARG A 484 -4.08 19.14 -46.39
N GLU A 485 -4.01 17.86 -46.01
CA GLU A 485 -5.17 17.13 -45.50
C GLU A 485 -5.20 16.89 -43.99
N ILE A 486 -4.08 17.06 -43.27
CA ILE A 486 -3.99 16.71 -41.84
C ILE A 486 -3.97 17.93 -40.92
N VAL A 487 -4.72 17.78 -39.82
CA VAL A 487 -4.55 18.56 -38.59
C VAL A 487 -4.05 17.63 -37.48
N ILE A 488 -3.01 18.07 -36.76
CA ILE A 488 -2.41 17.34 -35.64
C ILE A 488 -2.90 17.95 -34.33
N GLY A 489 -3.55 17.14 -33.50
CA GLY A 489 -3.82 17.49 -32.10
C GLY A 489 -2.75 16.87 -31.20
N TYR A 490 -2.15 17.62 -30.27
CA TYR A 490 -1.19 17.08 -29.32
C TYR A 490 -1.36 17.60 -27.90
N LYS A 491 -1.00 16.78 -26.93
CA LYS A 491 -1.08 17.08 -25.50
C LYS A 491 0.11 16.50 -24.75
N GLN A 492 0.86 17.36 -24.06
CA GLN A 492 1.95 16.94 -23.17
C GLN A 492 1.39 16.18 -21.97
N SER A 493 1.98 15.04 -21.63
CA SER A 493 1.56 14.23 -20.50
C SER A 493 2.66 13.30 -20.02
N ALA A 494 2.80 13.16 -18.70
CA ALA A 494 3.64 12.14 -18.09
C ALA A 494 3.01 10.74 -18.09
N TYR A 495 1.71 10.63 -18.43
CA TYR A 495 0.92 9.40 -18.38
C TYR A 495 0.47 8.97 -19.78
N VAL A 496 1.43 8.88 -20.71
CA VAL A 496 1.16 8.74 -22.16
C VAL A 496 0.28 7.53 -22.49
N ARG A 497 0.55 6.37 -21.88
CA ARG A 497 -0.24 5.13 -22.08
C ARG A 497 -1.65 5.23 -21.53
N ASP A 498 -1.82 5.84 -20.36
CA ASP A 498 -3.14 6.02 -19.76
C ASP A 498 -4.01 6.95 -20.62
N TYR A 499 -3.42 8.04 -21.15
CA TYR A 499 -4.12 8.96 -22.02
C TYR A 499 -4.55 8.33 -23.33
N GLU A 500 -3.68 7.56 -23.96
CA GLU A 500 -4.01 6.83 -25.18
C GLU A 500 -5.10 5.77 -24.92
N ALA A 501 -4.99 4.99 -23.85
CA ALA A 501 -6.00 4.00 -23.47
C ALA A 501 -7.37 4.66 -23.21
N ASP A 502 -7.38 5.79 -22.51
CA ASP A 502 -8.59 6.57 -22.26
C ASP A 502 -9.21 7.07 -23.58
N ILE A 503 -8.43 7.67 -24.50
CA ILE A 503 -8.92 8.15 -25.81
C ILE A 503 -9.45 7.00 -26.67
N LEU A 504 -8.76 5.86 -26.70
CA LEU A 504 -9.19 4.68 -27.44
C LEU A 504 -10.46 4.06 -26.84
N SER A 505 -10.69 4.21 -25.53
CA SER A 505 -11.92 3.78 -24.87
C SER A 505 -13.12 4.68 -25.16
N TRP A 506 -12.89 5.93 -25.59
CA TRP A 506 -13.95 6.92 -25.83
C TRP A 506 -14.16 7.29 -27.31
N THR A 507 -13.25 6.90 -28.20
CA THR A 507 -13.32 7.28 -29.63
C THR A 507 -13.05 6.12 -30.57
N ALA A 508 -13.43 6.28 -31.84
CA ALA A 508 -13.28 5.26 -32.87
C ALA A 508 -11.84 5.03 -33.36
N SER A 509 -10.97 6.06 -33.42
CA SER A 509 -9.58 5.97 -33.93
C SER A 509 -9.36 4.89 -35.02
N PRO A 510 -10.05 4.97 -36.17
CA PRO A 510 -10.20 3.88 -37.13
C PRO A 510 -8.89 3.29 -37.69
N LEU A 511 -7.78 4.05 -37.70
CA LEU A 511 -6.49 3.59 -38.21
C LEU A 511 -5.62 2.89 -37.14
N ASN A 512 -6.08 2.81 -35.88
CA ASN A 512 -5.39 2.12 -34.78
C ASN A 512 -5.68 0.61 -34.76
N ILE A 513 -5.00 -0.14 -35.61
CA ILE A 513 -5.23 -1.59 -35.78
C ILE A 513 -4.64 -2.49 -34.69
N ALA A 514 -3.59 -2.04 -33.97
CA ALA A 514 -2.77 -2.92 -33.12
C ALA A 514 -3.34 -3.18 -31.71
N ARG A 515 -4.47 -2.58 -31.33
CA ARG A 515 -4.99 -2.58 -29.95
C ARG A 515 -6.51 -2.74 -29.83
N ARG A 516 -7.22 -3.11 -30.90
CA ARG A 516 -8.69 -3.29 -30.89
C ARG A 516 -9.11 -4.75 -31.00
N VAL A 517 -10.32 -5.06 -30.51
CA VAL A 517 -11.08 -6.24 -30.91
C VAL A 517 -11.23 -6.20 -32.44
N ALA A 518 -11.12 -7.35 -33.12
CA ALA A 518 -11.17 -7.42 -34.58
C ALA A 518 -12.51 -6.83 -35.10
N THR A 519 -12.46 -5.64 -35.69
CA THR A 519 -13.59 -5.05 -36.43
C THR A 519 -13.44 -5.34 -37.92
N PRO A 520 -14.54 -5.38 -38.70
CA PRO A 520 -14.46 -5.52 -40.15
C PRO A 520 -13.51 -4.50 -40.80
N SER A 521 -13.54 -3.25 -40.32
CA SER A 521 -12.65 -2.18 -40.80
C SER A 521 -11.18 -2.36 -40.45
N ALA A 522 -10.86 -2.86 -39.27
CA ALA A 522 -9.48 -3.17 -38.89
C ALA A 522 -8.93 -4.35 -39.72
N THR A 523 -9.76 -5.35 -39.98
CA THR A 523 -9.41 -6.50 -40.84
C THR A 523 -9.18 -6.07 -42.28
N ALA A 524 -10.06 -5.25 -42.85
CA ALA A 524 -9.92 -4.70 -44.19
C ALA A 524 -8.63 -3.88 -44.33
N LEU A 525 -8.37 -2.97 -43.38
CA LEU A 525 -7.15 -2.15 -43.38
C LEU A 525 -5.88 -2.99 -43.21
N LYS A 526 -5.91 -4.07 -42.41
CA LYS A 526 -4.80 -5.01 -42.28
C LYS A 526 -4.51 -5.73 -43.60
N ALA A 527 -5.54 -6.20 -44.30
CA ALA A 527 -5.40 -6.83 -45.62
C ALA A 527 -4.84 -5.85 -46.66
N LEU A 528 -5.28 -4.58 -46.65
CA LEU A 528 -4.72 -3.55 -47.54
C LEU A 528 -3.24 -3.29 -47.27
N ARG A 529 -2.82 -3.24 -45.99
CA ARG A 529 -1.40 -3.09 -45.62
C ARG A 529 -0.55 -4.26 -46.09
N GLU A 530 -1.08 -5.48 -46.00
CA GLU A 530 -0.41 -6.69 -46.48
C GLU A 530 -0.27 -6.69 -48.00
N ARG A 531 -1.33 -6.30 -48.72
CA ARG A 531 -1.31 -6.16 -50.18
C ARG A 531 -0.28 -5.12 -50.64
N LEU A 532 -0.30 -3.92 -50.04
CA LEU A 532 0.71 -2.88 -50.31
C LEU A 532 2.13 -3.42 -50.07
N ARG A 533 2.33 -4.17 -48.98
CA ARG A 533 3.65 -4.71 -48.65
C ARG A 533 4.15 -5.67 -49.71
N ASN A 534 3.29 -6.59 -50.14
CA ASN A 534 3.66 -7.66 -51.07
C ASN A 534 3.81 -7.15 -52.51
N GLU A 535 2.96 -6.20 -52.93
CA GLU A 535 2.90 -5.76 -54.32
C GLU A 535 3.81 -4.58 -54.63
N VAL A 536 4.06 -3.69 -53.65
CA VAL A 536 4.83 -2.45 -53.86
C VAL A 536 6.08 -2.41 -52.97
N ILE A 537 5.94 -2.48 -51.65
CA ILE A 537 7.08 -2.26 -50.73
C ILE A 537 8.16 -3.34 -50.92
N ALA A 538 7.76 -4.59 -51.25
CA ALA A 538 8.70 -5.67 -51.56
C ALA A 538 9.62 -5.38 -52.77
N ARG A 539 9.24 -4.43 -53.63
CA ARG A 539 10.03 -4.00 -54.80
C ARG A 539 10.91 -2.78 -54.52
N TRP A 540 10.72 -2.11 -53.38
CA TRP A 540 11.53 -0.97 -52.99
C TRP A 540 12.93 -1.42 -52.59
N GLU A 541 13.92 -0.59 -52.88
CA GLU A 541 15.26 -0.79 -52.35
C GLU A 541 15.22 -0.79 -50.80
N PRO A 542 15.86 -1.78 -50.16
CA PRO A 542 15.92 -1.83 -48.69
C PRO A 542 16.57 -0.56 -48.14
N LEU A 543 16.06 -0.05 -47.01
CA LEU A 543 16.80 1.03 -46.33
C LEU A 543 18.20 0.53 -45.97
N PRO A 544 19.22 1.40 -46.06
CA PRO A 544 20.48 1.13 -45.40
C PRO A 544 20.18 0.84 -43.93
N THR A 545 20.61 -0.34 -43.47
CA THR A 545 20.41 -0.77 -42.09
C THR A 545 20.95 0.33 -41.18
N ARG A 546 20.08 0.97 -40.40
CA ARG A 546 20.51 1.90 -39.34
C ARG A 546 21.41 1.09 -38.43
N SER A 547 22.73 1.27 -38.54
CA SER A 547 23.65 0.71 -37.55
C SER A 547 23.22 1.28 -36.21
N LEU A 548 22.68 0.44 -35.33
CA LEU A 548 22.49 0.78 -33.94
C LEU A 548 23.89 0.90 -33.32
N LYS A 549 24.60 2.00 -33.60
CA LYS A 549 25.68 2.44 -32.74
C LYS A 549 25.02 2.70 -31.38
N ARG A 550 25.24 1.77 -30.45
CA ARG A 550 25.00 1.97 -29.02
C ARG A 550 25.67 3.29 -28.64
N VAL A 551 24.90 4.36 -28.53
CA VAL A 551 25.31 5.55 -27.81
C VAL A 551 25.32 5.14 -26.33
N ARG A 552 26.47 4.68 -25.87
CA ARG A 552 26.79 4.63 -24.43
C ARG A 552 27.10 6.07 -24.03
N HIS A 553 26.19 6.71 -23.33
CA HIS A 553 26.48 7.76 -22.37
C HIS A 553 25.67 7.53 -21.11
#